data_AF-A0A2B4S749-F1
#
_entry.id   AF-A0A2B4S749-F1
#
_cell.length_a   1.000
_cell.length_b   1.000
_cell.length_c   1.000
_cell.angle_alpha   90.00
_cell.angle_beta   90.00
_cell.angle_gamma   90.00
#
_symmetry.space_group_name_H-M   'P 1'
#
loop_
_entity.id
_entity.type
_entity.pdbx_description
1 polymer ?
#
loop_
_entity_poly.entity_id
_entity_poly.type
_entity_poly.pdbx_seq_one_letter_code
_entity_poly.pdbx_strand_id
1 'polypeptide(L)'
;MSSISRLKADLQADGRLWLLNMIASEYQYQGLENLLCNYVEALKTNIDRIALGFKPYGKTQVQTIAEHLTSSMPADQKATAQEEIKTEFAKLKYDMLTWKQDLPEECNLSVSPCKVTATEWCLRQICSLSHFYSKISNMADIMLSTPVSNAWPERGASCVKRVKTRFRSTLKSDMLQSLLEVSINGPANGTNDSKGIIERSVKAWSSAKNRRSLPRARRDTAELISKANHSCIFLWKLGCKRIQ
;
A
#
# COMPACT_ATOMS: atom_id res chain seq x y z
N MET A 1 -39.90 -29.62 -0.84
CA MET A 1 -40.91 -29.22 -1.84
C MET A 1 -40.37 -28.04 -2.62
N SER A 2 -40.31 -28.10 -3.96
CA SER A 2 -39.86 -26.97 -4.78
C SER A 2 -40.90 -25.85 -4.74
N SER A 3 -40.50 -24.59 -4.90
CA SER A 3 -41.42 -23.45 -4.92
C SER A 3 -42.51 -23.59 -5.99
N ILE A 4 -42.20 -24.27 -7.11
CA ILE A 4 -43.15 -24.59 -8.18
C ILE A 4 -44.18 -25.62 -7.74
N SER A 5 -43.78 -26.67 -7.00
CA SER A 5 -44.74 -27.64 -6.45
C SER A 5 -45.74 -27.00 -5.46
N ARG A 6 -45.29 -25.95 -4.75
CA ARG A 6 -46.14 -25.16 -3.85
C ARG A 6 -47.11 -24.25 -4.62
N LEU A 7 -46.62 -23.59 -5.67
CA LEU A 7 -47.43 -22.80 -6.60
C LEU A 7 -48.49 -23.68 -7.29
N LYS A 8 -48.12 -24.91 -7.71
CA LYS A 8 -49.02 -25.87 -8.35
C LYS A 8 -50.14 -26.31 -7.40
N ALA A 9 -49.84 -26.47 -6.11
CA ALA A 9 -50.84 -26.73 -5.07
C ALA A 9 -51.75 -25.52 -4.79
N ASP A 10 -51.21 -24.30 -4.81
CA ASP A 10 -51.99 -23.08 -4.60
C ASP A 10 -52.95 -22.76 -5.77
N LEU A 11 -52.71 -23.29 -6.97
CA LEU A 11 -53.53 -23.09 -8.18
C LEU A 11 -54.54 -24.24 -8.46
N GLN A 12 -54.54 -25.31 -7.65
CA GLN A 12 -55.53 -26.40 -7.75
C GLN A 12 -56.94 -25.97 -7.30
N ALA A 13 -57.97 -26.79 -7.56
CA ALA A 13 -59.39 -26.47 -7.32
C ALA A 13 -59.74 -26.01 -5.89
N ASP A 14 -58.91 -26.36 -4.90
CA ASP A 14 -59.07 -25.98 -3.49
C ASP A 14 -57.91 -25.09 -3.00
N GLY A 15 -57.09 -24.59 -3.92
CA GLY A 15 -55.89 -23.82 -3.67
C GLY A 15 -56.17 -22.33 -3.44
N ARG A 16 -55.23 -21.67 -2.75
CA ARG A 16 -55.35 -20.24 -2.36
C ARG A 16 -55.58 -19.28 -3.52
N LEU A 17 -55.07 -19.60 -4.71
CA LEU A 17 -55.11 -18.76 -5.90
C LEU A 17 -56.23 -19.16 -6.88
N TRP A 18 -56.94 -20.26 -6.61
CA TRP A 18 -58.07 -20.70 -7.43
C TRP A 18 -59.23 -19.71 -7.42
N LEU A 19 -59.49 -19.09 -6.25
CA LEU A 19 -60.49 -18.03 -6.07
C LEU A 19 -60.26 -16.80 -6.96
N LEU A 20 -59.03 -16.60 -7.46
CA LEU A 20 -58.68 -15.48 -8.34
C LEU A 20 -58.87 -15.84 -9.83
N ASN A 21 -59.44 -17.00 -10.14
CA ASN A 21 -59.65 -17.52 -11.50
C ASN A 21 -58.36 -17.56 -12.34
N MET A 22 -57.20 -17.66 -11.67
CA MET A 22 -55.91 -17.81 -12.31
C MET A 22 -55.71 -19.29 -12.62
N ILE A 23 -56.07 -19.70 -13.84
CA ILE A 23 -55.82 -21.05 -14.33
C ILE A 23 -54.53 -21.00 -15.14
N ALA A 24 -53.43 -21.47 -14.55
CA ALA A 24 -52.18 -21.65 -15.27
C ALA A 24 -52.22 -22.93 -16.09
N SER A 25 -51.91 -22.86 -17.38
CA SER A 25 -51.86 -24.06 -18.22
C SER A 25 -50.61 -24.89 -17.93
N GLU A 26 -50.66 -26.20 -18.20
CA GLU A 26 -49.48 -27.07 -18.04
C GLU A 26 -48.27 -26.56 -18.85
N TYR A 27 -48.53 -25.92 -20.00
CA TYR A 27 -47.50 -25.25 -20.81
C TYR A 27 -46.82 -24.09 -20.08
N GLN A 28 -47.57 -23.30 -19.30
CA GLN A 28 -47.00 -22.20 -18.51
C GLN A 28 -46.13 -22.72 -17.36
N TYR A 29 -46.54 -23.81 -16.71
CA TYR A 29 -45.69 -24.49 -15.71
C TYR A 29 -44.41 -25.03 -16.33
N GLN A 30 -44.51 -25.68 -17.49
CA GLN A 30 -43.35 -26.18 -18.21
C GLN A 30 -42.40 -25.05 -18.61
N GLY A 31 -42.93 -23.91 -19.04
CA GLY A 31 -42.14 -22.72 -19.34
C GLY A 31 -41.40 -22.18 -18.11
N LEU A 32 -42.04 -22.17 -16.95
CA LEU A 32 -41.46 -21.72 -15.68
C LEU A 32 -40.39 -22.68 -15.16
N GLU A 33 -40.63 -23.99 -15.26
CA GLU A 33 -39.64 -25.03 -14.94
C GLU A 33 -38.41 -24.92 -15.85
N ASN A 34 -38.63 -24.77 -17.16
CA ASN A 34 -37.53 -24.58 -18.11
C ASN A 34 -36.72 -23.31 -17.80
N LEU A 35 -37.39 -22.21 -17.44
CA LEU A 35 -36.70 -20.97 -17.06
C LEU A 35 -35.86 -21.15 -15.78
N LEU A 36 -36.39 -21.87 -14.79
CA LEU A 36 -35.69 -22.19 -13.55
C LEU A 36 -34.47 -23.08 -13.83
N CYS A 37 -34.64 -24.12 -14.64
CA CYS A 37 -33.55 -25.00 -15.06
C CYS A 37 -32.44 -24.21 -15.76
N ASN A 38 -32.79 -23.36 -16.72
CA ASN A 38 -31.84 -22.50 -17.43
C ASN A 38 -31.11 -21.55 -16.48
N TYR A 39 -31.81 -20.97 -15.51
CA TYR A 39 -31.19 -20.09 -14.51
C TYR A 39 -30.23 -20.84 -13.59
N VAL A 40 -30.61 -22.03 -13.10
CA VAL A 40 -29.75 -22.87 -12.27
C VAL A 40 -28.52 -23.34 -13.05
N GLU A 41 -28.68 -23.73 -14.31
CA GLU A 41 -27.55 -24.07 -15.19
C GLU A 41 -26.65 -22.86 -15.45
N ALA A 42 -27.20 -21.67 -15.66
CA ALA A 42 -26.43 -20.43 -15.80
C ALA A 42 -25.65 -20.09 -14.51
N LEU A 43 -26.27 -20.29 -13.33
CA LEU A 43 -25.58 -20.12 -12.05
C LEU A 43 -24.46 -21.14 -11.86
N LYS A 44 -24.73 -22.41 -12.16
CA LYS A 44 -23.75 -23.49 -12.06
C LYS A 44 -22.58 -23.23 -12.99
N THR A 45 -22.83 -22.89 -14.25
CA THR A 45 -21.77 -22.56 -15.22
C THR A 45 -20.98 -21.32 -14.80
N ASN A 46 -21.60 -20.31 -14.20
CA ASN A 46 -20.88 -19.16 -13.65
C ASN A 46 -20.00 -19.52 -12.44
N ILE A 47 -20.51 -20.33 -11.51
CA ILE A 47 -19.74 -20.83 -10.36
C ILE A 47 -18.57 -21.68 -10.86
N ASP A 48 -18.82 -22.58 -11.80
CA ASP A 48 -17.81 -23.43 -12.41
C ASP A 48 -16.78 -22.59 -13.16
N ARG A 49 -17.18 -21.55 -13.88
CA ARG A 49 -16.25 -20.62 -14.55
C ARG A 49 -15.35 -19.89 -13.57
N ILE A 50 -15.88 -19.43 -12.44
CA ILE A 50 -15.11 -18.79 -11.37
C ILE A 50 -14.13 -19.79 -10.75
N ALA A 51 -14.58 -21.00 -10.44
CA ALA A 51 -13.75 -22.06 -9.86
C ALA A 51 -12.65 -22.56 -10.84
N LEU A 52 -12.99 -22.67 -12.12
CA LEU A 52 -12.08 -23.03 -13.21
C LEU A 52 -11.06 -21.94 -13.47
N GLY A 53 -11.39 -20.67 -13.26
CA GLY A 53 -10.45 -19.54 -13.35
C GLY A 53 -9.50 -19.46 -12.16
N PHE A 54 -9.94 -19.83 -10.95
CA PHE A 54 -9.14 -19.74 -9.73
C PHE A 54 -7.95 -20.71 -9.68
N LYS A 55 -8.12 -21.95 -10.17
CA LYS A 55 -7.04 -22.95 -10.22
C LYS A 55 -5.83 -22.51 -11.06
N PRO A 56 -5.98 -22.06 -12.33
CA PRO A 56 -4.89 -21.57 -13.15
C PRO A 56 -4.44 -20.15 -12.80
N TYR A 57 -5.23 -19.39 -12.04
CA TYR A 57 -4.88 -18.03 -11.65
C TYR A 57 -3.50 -17.96 -10.98
N GLY A 58 -2.68 -17.00 -11.43
CA GLY A 58 -1.36 -16.71 -10.89
C GLY A 58 -0.26 -17.69 -11.31
N LYS A 59 -0.57 -18.83 -11.95
CA LYS A 59 0.45 -19.85 -12.26
C LYS A 59 1.54 -19.37 -13.20
N THR A 60 1.16 -18.61 -14.25
CA THR A 60 2.13 -18.08 -15.22
C THR A 60 2.98 -16.98 -14.60
N GLN A 61 2.38 -16.08 -13.80
CA GLN A 61 3.10 -15.01 -13.12
C GLN A 61 4.11 -15.57 -12.10
N VAL A 62 3.70 -16.55 -11.30
CA VAL A 62 4.58 -17.19 -10.31
C VAL A 62 5.69 -17.98 -10.98
N GLN A 63 5.44 -18.59 -12.14
CA GLN A 63 6.49 -19.20 -12.94
C GLN A 63 7.55 -18.17 -13.34
N THR A 64 7.14 -17.01 -13.89
CA THR A 64 8.07 -15.93 -14.28
C THR A 64 8.85 -15.39 -13.09
N ILE A 65 8.19 -15.20 -11.95
CA ILE A 65 8.86 -14.72 -10.72
C ILE A 65 9.86 -15.75 -10.21
N ALA A 66 9.50 -17.04 -10.20
CA ALA A 66 10.39 -18.12 -9.78
C ALA A 66 11.61 -18.23 -10.71
N GLU A 67 11.44 -18.06 -12.02
CA GLU A 67 12.53 -18.01 -12.99
C GLU A 67 13.49 -16.85 -12.68
N HIS A 68 12.97 -15.64 -12.47
CA HIS A 68 13.78 -14.47 -12.17
C HIS A 68 14.58 -14.64 -10.87
N LEU A 69 13.96 -15.12 -9.79
CA LEU A 69 14.62 -15.29 -8.50
C LEU A 69 15.67 -16.40 -8.48
N THR A 70 15.51 -17.41 -9.33
CA THR A 70 16.44 -18.54 -9.40
C THR A 70 17.43 -18.43 -10.56
N SER A 71 17.44 -17.31 -11.28
CA SER A 71 18.34 -17.09 -12.43
C SER A 71 19.82 -17.14 -12.06
N SER A 72 20.15 -16.77 -10.82
CA SER A 72 21.53 -16.75 -10.30
C SER A 72 21.94 -18.03 -9.56
N MET A 73 21.06 -19.03 -9.45
CA MET A 73 21.32 -20.28 -8.71
C MET A 73 21.89 -21.40 -9.61
N PRO A 74 22.69 -22.33 -9.06
CA PRO A 74 23.13 -23.52 -9.79
C PRO A 74 21.95 -24.41 -10.22
N ALA A 75 22.10 -25.10 -11.35
CA ALA A 75 21.02 -25.85 -12.01
C ALA A 75 20.34 -26.88 -11.08
N ASP A 76 21.13 -27.51 -10.22
CA ASP A 76 20.72 -28.59 -9.32
C ASP A 76 19.75 -28.10 -8.22
N GLN A 77 19.90 -26.86 -7.77
CA GLN A 77 19.05 -26.23 -6.74
C GLN A 77 17.92 -25.39 -7.34
N LYS A 78 18.08 -24.97 -8.60
CA LYS A 78 17.12 -24.13 -9.31
C LYS A 78 15.76 -24.81 -9.44
N ALA A 79 15.71 -26.08 -9.83
CA ALA A 79 14.47 -26.81 -10.00
C ALA A 79 13.69 -26.93 -8.68
N THR A 80 14.37 -27.31 -7.61
CA THR A 80 13.78 -27.44 -6.27
C THR A 80 13.26 -26.11 -5.75
N ALA A 81 14.05 -25.03 -5.84
CA ALA A 81 13.62 -23.71 -5.38
C ALA A 81 12.41 -23.16 -6.17
N GLN A 82 12.33 -23.44 -7.47
CA GLN A 82 11.16 -23.06 -8.27
C GLN A 82 9.90 -23.85 -7.87
N GLU A 83 10.04 -25.12 -7.53
CA GLU A 83 8.93 -25.96 -7.07
C GLU A 83 8.45 -25.55 -5.67
N GLU A 84 9.37 -25.23 -4.76
CA GLU A 84 9.06 -24.65 -3.44
C GLU A 84 8.24 -23.35 -3.57
N ILE A 85 8.65 -22.42 -4.44
CA ILE A 85 7.89 -21.18 -4.66
C ILE A 85 6.47 -21.45 -5.19
N LYS A 86 6.32 -22.40 -6.12
CA LYS A 86 5.00 -22.76 -6.68
C LYS A 86 4.08 -23.39 -5.65
N THR A 87 4.63 -24.26 -4.80
CA THR A 87 3.88 -24.96 -3.76
C THR A 87 3.49 -24.02 -2.64
N GLU A 88 4.42 -23.16 -2.17
CA GLU A 88 4.14 -22.07 -1.24
C GLU A 88 3.02 -21.15 -1.78
N PHE A 89 3.09 -20.77 -3.06
CA PHE A 89 2.06 -19.91 -3.67
C PHE A 89 0.71 -20.61 -3.81
N ALA A 90 0.71 -21.90 -4.18
CA ALA A 90 -0.52 -22.68 -4.28
C ALA A 90 -1.26 -22.75 -2.94
N LYS A 91 -0.52 -22.92 -1.83
CA LYS A 91 -1.06 -22.87 -0.48
C LYS A 91 -1.56 -21.46 -0.13
N LEU A 92 -0.71 -20.45 -0.34
CA LEU A 92 -1.01 -19.04 -0.08
C LEU A 92 -2.31 -18.59 -0.75
N LYS A 93 -2.62 -19.04 -1.97
CA LYS A 93 -3.87 -18.70 -2.66
C LYS A 93 -5.13 -19.08 -1.85
N TYR A 94 -5.12 -20.24 -1.21
CA TYR A 94 -6.25 -20.68 -0.40
C TYR A 94 -6.28 -19.96 0.94
N ASP A 95 -5.12 -19.66 1.53
CA ASP A 95 -5.04 -18.89 2.77
C ASP A 95 -5.46 -17.42 2.56
N MET A 96 -5.13 -16.81 1.42
CA MET A 96 -5.65 -15.48 1.06
C MET A 96 -7.17 -15.49 0.90
N LEU A 97 -7.76 -16.60 0.47
CA LEU A 97 -9.21 -16.73 0.35
C LEU A 97 -9.88 -16.78 1.73
N THR A 98 -9.26 -17.43 2.71
CA THR A 98 -9.75 -17.44 4.10
C THR A 98 -9.61 -16.05 4.74
N TRP A 99 -8.46 -15.38 4.54
CA TRP A 99 -8.20 -14.04 5.07
C TRP A 99 -9.15 -12.96 4.56
N LYS A 100 -9.84 -13.20 3.44
CA LYS A 100 -10.87 -12.26 2.95
C LYS A 100 -11.94 -11.97 3.99
N GLN A 101 -12.22 -12.91 4.91
CA GLN A 101 -13.18 -12.74 6.00
C GLN A 101 -12.60 -11.97 7.19
N ASP A 102 -11.27 -12.02 7.36
CA ASP A 102 -10.54 -11.41 8.48
C ASP A 102 -10.01 -10.00 8.16
N LEU A 103 -10.37 -9.45 6.98
CA LEU A 103 -9.84 -8.18 6.53
C LEU A 103 -10.36 -7.04 7.43
N PRO A 104 -9.48 -6.20 8.01
CA PRO A 104 -9.91 -5.09 8.86
C PRO A 104 -10.83 -4.12 8.11
N GLU A 105 -11.84 -3.60 8.80
CA GLU A 105 -12.77 -2.59 8.24
C GLU A 105 -12.04 -1.33 7.78
N GLU A 106 -10.88 -1.04 8.38
CA GLU A 106 -9.99 0.07 8.01
C GLU A 106 -9.47 -0.04 6.57
N CYS A 107 -9.39 -1.25 6.00
CA CYS A 107 -8.96 -1.48 4.62
C CYS A 107 -10.06 -1.18 3.59
N ASN A 108 -11.31 -0.93 4.02
CA ASN A 108 -12.41 -0.59 3.12
C ASN A 108 -12.33 0.88 2.70
N LEU A 109 -12.06 1.09 1.41
CA LEU A 109 -11.97 2.40 0.76
C LEU A 109 -13.23 3.28 0.93
N SER A 110 -14.40 2.70 1.26
CA SER A 110 -15.64 3.46 1.44
C SER A 110 -15.83 4.05 2.83
N VAL A 111 -15.05 3.62 3.83
CA VAL A 111 -15.27 3.98 5.24
C VAL A 111 -14.25 5.01 5.73
N SER A 112 -13.04 5.02 5.17
CA SER A 112 -11.98 5.95 5.60
C SER A 112 -10.93 6.13 4.50
N PRO A 113 -10.29 7.31 4.36
CA PRO A 113 -9.08 7.48 3.57
C PRO A 113 -7.97 6.65 4.22
N CYS A 114 -7.85 5.43 3.73
CA CYS A 114 -7.08 4.34 4.32
C CYS A 114 -5.60 4.70 4.52
N LYS A 115 -5.04 4.39 5.70
CA LYS A 115 -3.59 4.45 5.96
C LYS A 115 -2.84 3.20 5.46
N VAL A 116 -3.52 2.05 5.32
CA VAL A 116 -2.93 0.74 4.98
C VAL A 116 -3.81 0.00 3.99
N THR A 117 -3.38 -0.09 2.74
CA THR A 117 -4.17 -0.76 1.69
C THR A 117 -4.36 -2.26 1.96
N ALA A 118 -5.42 -2.87 1.43
CA ALA A 118 -5.65 -4.32 1.55
C ALA A 118 -4.44 -5.15 1.06
N THR A 119 -3.76 -4.66 0.02
CA THR A 119 -2.52 -5.25 -0.49
C THR A 119 -1.39 -5.13 0.53
N GLU A 120 -1.19 -3.96 1.13
CA GLU A 120 -0.17 -3.76 2.16
C GLU A 120 -0.42 -4.63 3.41
N TRP A 121 -1.67 -4.74 3.85
CA TRP A 121 -2.04 -5.63 4.95
C TRP A 121 -1.73 -7.09 4.61
N CYS A 122 -2.10 -7.55 3.43
CA CYS A 122 -1.82 -8.92 2.99
C CYS A 122 -0.32 -9.22 2.92
N LEU A 123 0.48 -8.27 2.41
CA LEU A 123 1.94 -8.43 2.35
C LEU A 123 2.55 -8.49 3.75
N ARG A 124 2.08 -7.66 4.69
CA ARG A 124 2.51 -7.74 6.10
C ARG A 124 2.14 -9.08 6.74
N GLN A 125 0.96 -9.61 6.42
CA GLN A 125 0.52 -10.90 6.92
C GLN A 125 1.43 -12.03 6.38
N ILE A 126 1.78 -11.99 5.09
CA ILE A 126 2.74 -12.93 4.50
C ILE A 126 4.10 -12.83 5.20
N CYS A 127 4.60 -11.63 5.51
CA CYS A 127 5.84 -11.45 6.25
C CYS A 127 5.78 -12.02 7.68
N SER A 128 4.63 -11.91 8.36
CA SER A 128 4.42 -12.51 9.69
C SER A 128 4.44 -14.04 9.66
N LEU A 129 4.05 -14.63 8.53
CA LEU A 129 4.03 -16.07 8.29
C LEU A 129 5.29 -16.56 7.54
N SER A 130 6.41 -15.85 7.68
CA SER A 130 7.69 -16.17 7.01
C SER A 130 8.19 -17.58 7.24
N HIS A 131 7.87 -18.19 8.38
CA HIS A 131 8.18 -19.58 8.69
C HIS A 131 7.42 -20.59 7.82
N PHE A 132 6.23 -20.24 7.32
CA PHE A 132 5.46 -21.08 6.40
C PHE A 132 5.70 -20.75 4.93
N TYR A 133 6.11 -19.51 4.62
CA TYR A 133 6.37 -19.06 3.26
C TYR A 133 7.75 -18.42 3.16
N SER A 134 8.79 -19.24 3.32
CA SER A 134 10.17 -18.78 3.40
C SER A 134 10.65 -18.05 2.14
N LYS A 135 10.17 -18.47 0.96
CA LYS A 135 10.59 -17.87 -0.31
C LYS A 135 9.71 -16.68 -0.64
N ILE A 136 8.40 -16.78 -0.42
CA ILE A 136 7.46 -15.70 -0.74
C ILE A 136 7.56 -14.54 0.24
N SER A 137 7.89 -14.77 1.52
CA SER A 137 8.06 -13.68 2.50
C SER A 137 9.15 -12.70 2.10
N ASN A 138 10.25 -13.19 1.52
CA ASN A 138 11.31 -12.32 1.01
C ASN A 138 10.81 -11.43 -0.13
N MET A 139 9.94 -11.95 -0.99
CA MET A 139 9.33 -11.15 -2.06
C MET A 139 8.36 -10.12 -1.47
N ALA A 140 7.57 -10.50 -0.47
CA ALA A 140 6.64 -9.59 0.17
C ALA A 140 7.37 -8.42 0.87
N ASP A 141 8.50 -8.70 1.51
CA ASP A 141 9.34 -7.68 2.14
C ASP A 141 9.95 -6.73 1.10
N ILE A 142 10.45 -7.27 -0.02
CA ILE A 142 10.90 -6.44 -1.16
C ILE A 142 9.75 -5.55 -1.66
N MET A 143 8.56 -6.12 -1.88
CA MET A 143 7.41 -5.35 -2.37
C MET A 143 6.99 -4.23 -1.41
N LEU A 144 7.06 -4.46 -0.09
CA LEU A 144 6.76 -3.45 0.93
C LEU A 144 7.84 -2.35 1.00
N SER A 145 9.10 -2.69 0.73
CA SER A 145 10.21 -1.72 0.75
C SER A 145 10.35 -0.94 -0.55
N THR A 146 9.85 -1.47 -1.68
CA THR A 146 9.94 -0.78 -2.97
C THR A 146 9.00 0.41 -3.03
N PRO A 147 9.49 1.63 -3.29
CA PRO A 147 8.62 2.79 -3.44
C PRO A 147 7.79 2.63 -4.73
N VAL A 148 6.48 2.74 -4.59
CA VAL A 148 5.54 2.68 -5.74
C VAL A 148 5.70 3.89 -6.67
N SER A 149 6.33 4.97 -6.21
CA SER A 149 6.54 6.20 -6.99
C SER A 149 7.85 6.91 -6.63
N ASN A 150 8.47 7.51 -7.66
CA ASN A 150 9.63 8.39 -7.52
C ASN A 150 9.31 9.73 -6.81
N ALA A 151 8.03 10.02 -6.56
CA ALA A 151 7.58 11.28 -5.94
C ALA A 151 8.19 11.56 -4.56
N TRP A 152 8.59 10.53 -3.81
CA TRP A 152 9.22 10.71 -2.50
C TRP A 152 10.70 11.13 -2.61
N PRO A 153 11.56 10.42 -3.35
CA PRO A 153 12.90 10.90 -3.69
C PRO A 153 12.92 12.29 -4.39
N GLU A 154 11.98 12.56 -5.29
CA GLU A 154 11.91 13.83 -6.03
C GLU A 154 11.60 15.04 -5.14
N ARG A 155 10.75 14.85 -4.12
CA ARG A 155 10.51 15.88 -3.09
C ARG A 155 11.80 16.18 -2.31
N GLY A 156 12.55 15.14 -1.94
CA GLY A 156 13.84 15.27 -1.29
C GLY A 156 14.84 16.06 -2.12
N ALA A 157 15.01 15.69 -3.39
CA ALA A 157 15.89 16.36 -4.34
C ALA A 157 15.47 17.82 -4.60
N SER A 158 14.17 18.10 -4.68
CA SER A 158 13.62 19.45 -4.85
C SER A 158 13.96 20.37 -3.68
N CYS A 159 13.92 19.86 -2.45
CA CYS A 159 14.35 20.61 -1.26
C CYS A 159 15.85 20.90 -1.31
N VAL A 160 16.68 19.90 -1.61
CA VAL A 160 18.14 20.06 -1.73
C VAL A 160 18.51 21.03 -2.86
N LYS A 161 17.77 21.03 -3.99
CA LYS A 161 17.99 21.96 -5.11
C LYS A 161 17.95 23.43 -4.67
N ARG A 162 17.05 23.80 -3.75
CA ARG A 162 16.93 25.17 -3.22
C ARG A 162 18.16 25.60 -2.40
N VAL A 163 18.82 24.64 -1.74
CA VAL A 163 20.01 24.86 -0.91
C VAL A 163 21.27 24.83 -1.78
N LYS A 164 21.38 23.83 -2.67
CA LYS A 164 22.51 23.65 -3.60
C LYS A 164 22.77 24.88 -4.45
N THR A 165 21.73 25.53 -4.97
CA THR A 165 21.89 26.74 -5.78
C THR A 165 22.54 27.88 -5.01
N ARG A 166 22.31 27.99 -3.69
CA ARG A 166 22.89 29.05 -2.84
C ARG A 166 24.30 28.75 -2.35
N PHE A 167 24.65 27.48 -2.18
CA PHE A 167 25.95 27.04 -1.65
C PHE A 167 26.76 26.22 -2.67
N ARG A 168 26.63 26.55 -3.97
CA ARG A 168 27.15 25.74 -5.08
C ARG A 168 28.66 25.43 -5.00
N SER A 169 29.45 26.34 -4.45
CA SER A 169 30.91 26.22 -4.31
C SER A 169 31.37 25.62 -2.98
N THR A 170 30.48 25.44 -2.01
CA THR A 170 30.81 25.05 -0.62
C THR A 170 30.20 23.72 -0.19
N LEU A 171 29.15 23.25 -0.87
CA LEU A 171 28.55 21.93 -0.62
C LEU A 171 29.28 20.83 -1.39
N LYS A 172 30.07 20.03 -0.65
CA LYS A 172 30.67 18.79 -1.16
C LYS A 172 29.62 17.67 -1.31
N SER A 173 29.98 16.63 -2.07
CA SER A 173 29.11 15.47 -2.33
C SER A 173 28.58 14.83 -1.05
N ASP A 174 29.44 14.59 -0.05
CA ASP A 174 29.06 13.93 1.20
C ASP A 174 28.01 14.72 1.99
N MET A 175 28.14 16.05 1.97
CA MET A 175 27.16 16.96 2.58
C MET A 175 25.84 16.95 1.81
N LEU A 176 25.87 16.86 0.48
CA LEU A 176 24.66 16.74 -0.34
C LEU A 176 23.92 15.42 -0.08
N GLN A 177 24.66 14.31 0.06
CA GLN A 177 24.09 13.02 0.42
C GLN A 177 23.42 13.06 1.79
N SER A 178 24.12 13.62 2.79
CA SER A 178 23.59 13.79 4.15
C SER A 178 22.33 14.67 4.16
N LEU A 179 22.33 15.78 3.40
CA LEU A 179 21.16 16.66 3.27
C LEU A 179 19.99 15.97 2.59
N LEU A 180 20.25 15.12 1.59
CA LEU A 180 19.21 14.36 0.91
C LEU A 180 18.59 13.32 1.86
N GLU A 181 19.41 12.60 2.61
CA GLU A 181 18.96 11.61 3.60
C GLU A 181 18.11 12.26 4.69
N VAL A 182 18.54 13.40 5.24
CA VAL A 182 17.74 14.17 6.21
C VAL A 182 16.46 14.72 5.58
N SER A 183 16.48 15.11 4.31
CA SER A 183 15.30 15.63 3.60
C SER A 183 14.25 14.54 3.34
N ILE A 184 14.69 13.29 3.14
CA ILE A 184 13.83 12.15 2.82
C ILE A 184 13.32 11.46 4.11
N ASN A 185 14.24 11.16 5.04
CA ASN A 185 13.97 10.35 6.24
C ASN A 185 13.86 11.17 7.53
N GLY A 186 14.17 12.47 7.49
CA GLY A 186 14.17 13.31 8.69
C GLY A 186 12.77 13.59 9.24
N PRO A 187 12.65 13.85 10.55
CA PRO A 187 11.37 14.20 11.16
C PRO A 187 10.85 15.54 10.64
N ALA A 188 9.53 15.69 10.61
CA ALA A 188 8.89 16.91 10.13
C ALA A 188 9.33 18.15 10.92
N ASN A 189 9.47 19.28 10.22
CA ASN A 189 9.97 20.53 10.80
C ASN A 189 9.08 20.99 11.96
N GLY A 190 9.71 21.31 13.11
CA GLY A 190 9.01 21.87 14.26
C GLY A 190 8.42 20.82 15.21
N THR A 191 8.51 19.53 14.88
CA THR A 191 8.22 18.43 15.81
C THR A 191 9.23 18.38 16.95
N ASN A 192 8.84 17.83 18.11
CA ASN A 192 9.73 17.66 19.25
C ASN A 192 10.96 16.80 18.90
N ASP A 193 10.78 15.79 18.04
CA ASP A 193 11.87 14.95 17.53
C ASP A 193 12.89 15.75 16.71
N SER A 194 12.40 16.63 15.82
CA SER A 194 13.27 17.51 15.05
C SER A 194 14.08 18.46 15.94
N LYS A 195 13.46 19.03 16.98
CA LYS A 195 14.14 19.91 17.94
C LYS A 195 15.21 19.15 18.71
N GLY A 196 14.90 17.95 19.20
CA GLY A 196 15.86 17.11 19.91
C GLY A 196 17.04 16.66 19.04
N ILE A 197 16.84 16.40 17.75
CA ILE A 197 17.95 16.11 16.82
C ILE A 197 18.80 17.36 16.55
N ILE A 198 18.17 18.52 16.37
CA ILE A 198 18.89 19.80 16.17
C ILE A 198 19.72 20.11 17.40
N GLU A 199 19.15 20.02 18.60
CA GLU A 199 19.85 20.28 19.86
C GLU A 199 21.03 19.33 20.07
N ARG A 200 20.84 18.03 19.85
CA ARG A 200 21.92 17.03 19.91
C ARG A 200 23.02 17.32 18.89
N SER A 201 22.64 17.61 17.65
CA SER A 201 23.57 17.94 16.57
C SER A 201 24.35 19.22 16.87
N VAL A 202 23.70 20.26 17.39
CA VAL A 202 24.34 21.53 17.79
C VAL A 202 25.30 21.29 18.95
N LYS A 203 24.92 20.49 19.94
CA LYS A 203 25.79 20.15 21.08
C LYS A 203 27.02 19.35 20.62
N ALA A 204 26.83 18.32 19.79
CA ALA A 204 27.91 17.52 19.22
C ALA A 204 28.85 18.38 18.36
N TRP A 205 28.30 19.22 17.48
CA TRP A 205 29.06 20.15 16.66
C TRP A 205 29.84 21.18 17.48
N SER A 206 29.23 21.71 18.53
CA SER A 206 29.87 22.67 19.42
C SER A 206 31.00 22.03 20.23
N SER A 207 30.84 20.77 20.62
CA SER A 207 31.85 20.00 21.37
C SER A 207 33.01 19.53 20.48
N ALA A 208 32.74 19.19 19.22
CA ALA A 208 33.75 18.71 18.27
C ALA A 208 34.62 19.83 17.67
N LYS A 209 34.16 21.09 17.73
CA LYS A 209 34.91 22.21 17.13
C LYS A 209 35.99 22.76 18.07
N ASN A 210 37.25 22.52 17.71
CA ASN A 210 38.39 23.34 18.14
C ASN A 210 38.39 24.67 17.34
N ARG A 211 37.60 25.66 17.78
CA ARG A 211 37.69 27.01 17.17
C ARG A 211 38.86 27.78 17.77
N ARG A 212 39.67 28.44 16.93
CA ARG A 212 40.38 29.64 17.40
C ARG A 212 39.33 30.66 17.81
N SER A 213 39.43 31.21 19.02
CA SER A 213 38.53 32.29 19.44
C SER A 213 38.70 33.45 18.45
N LEU A 214 37.64 33.80 17.73
CA LEU A 214 37.64 35.07 17.03
C LEU A 214 37.78 36.18 18.10
N PRO A 215 38.62 37.20 17.88
CA PRO A 215 38.67 38.34 18.77
C PRO A 215 37.25 38.87 18.95
N ARG A 216 36.79 39.07 20.19
CA ARG A 216 35.52 39.74 20.44
C ARG A 216 35.60 41.10 19.76
N ALA A 217 34.78 41.32 18.74
CA ALA A 217 34.54 42.66 18.24
C ALA A 217 34.10 43.54 19.43
N ARG A 218 34.71 44.73 19.56
CA ARG A 218 34.35 45.70 20.58
C ARG A 218 32.84 45.96 20.53
N ARG A 219 32.25 46.11 21.71
CA ARG A 219 30.83 46.28 21.96
C ARG A 219 30.29 47.54 21.28
N ASP A 220 29.77 47.41 20.06
CA ASP A 220 28.80 48.35 19.45
C ASP A 220 27.61 47.57 18.83
N THR A 221 27.27 46.41 19.42
CA THR A 221 26.24 45.49 18.92
C THR A 221 24.83 45.73 19.46
N ALA A 222 24.58 46.79 20.23
CA ALA A 222 23.22 47.11 20.69
C ALA A 222 22.36 47.76 19.58
N GLU A 223 22.98 48.53 18.67
CA GLU A 223 22.22 49.29 17.66
C GLU A 223 22.01 48.52 16.34
N LEU A 224 22.91 47.60 16.00
CA LEU A 224 22.82 46.79 14.77
C LEU A 224 21.83 45.61 14.88
N ILE A 225 21.63 45.05 16.08
CA ILE A 225 20.67 43.95 16.31
C ILE A 225 19.22 44.44 16.20
N SER A 226 18.94 45.69 16.58
CA SER A 226 17.62 46.32 16.40
C SER A 226 17.26 46.49 14.91
N LYS A 227 18.21 46.98 14.09
CA LYS A 227 18.00 47.16 12.64
C LYS A 227 17.92 45.83 11.87
N ALA A 228 18.72 44.82 12.24
CA ALA A 228 18.69 43.51 11.60
C ALA A 228 17.39 42.73 11.89
N ASN A 229 16.84 42.86 13.10
CA ASN A 229 15.57 42.21 13.47
C ASN A 229 14.38 42.79 12.70
N HIS A 230 14.36 44.10 12.43
CA HIS A 230 13.30 44.72 11.62
C HIS A 230 13.35 44.29 10.14
N SER A 231 14.55 44.10 9.57
CA SER A 231 14.71 43.67 8.17
C SER A 231 14.52 42.16 7.96
N CYS A 232 14.90 41.32 8.93
CA CYS A 232 14.70 39.86 8.84
C CYS A 232 13.23 39.45 9.07
N ILE A 233 12.48 40.17 9.91
CA ILE A 233 11.04 39.91 10.11
C ILE A 233 10.24 40.26 8.84
N PHE A 234 10.65 41.29 8.09
CA PHE A 234 9.96 41.70 6.86
C PHE A 234 10.17 40.70 5.71
N LEU A 235 11.36 40.11 5.59
CA LEU A 235 11.67 39.11 4.55
C LEU A 235 11.06 37.72 4.83
N TRP A 236 10.79 37.38 6.09
CA TRP A 236 10.15 36.10 6.42
C TRP A 236 8.61 36.16 6.30
N LYS A 237 7.98 37.31 6.59
CA LYS A 237 6.52 37.50 6.39
C LYS A 237 6.09 37.47 4.92
N LEU A 238 6.97 37.80 3.98
CA LEU A 238 6.66 37.76 2.54
C LEU A 238 6.72 36.33 1.94
N GLY A 239 7.42 35.40 2.58
CA GLY A 239 7.51 34.00 2.13
C GLY A 239 6.34 33.10 2.53
N CYS A 240 5.57 33.48 3.56
CA CYS A 240 4.42 32.71 4.06
C CYS A 240 3.08 33.09 3.41
N LYS A 241 3.03 34.09 2.51
CA LYS A 241 1.77 34.54 1.89
C LYS A 241 1.39 33.83 0.58
N ARG A 242 2.08 32.73 0.23
CA ARG A 242 1.81 32.00 -1.02
C ARG A 242 1.77 30.48 -0.82
N ILE A 243 1.03 30.05 0.21
CA ILE A 243 0.53 28.68 0.35
C ILE A 243 -0.89 28.78 0.89
N GLN A 244 -1.83 29.06 -0.02
CA GLN A 244 -3.21 28.60 -0.02
C GLN A 244 -3.49 28.12 -1.44
#